data_AF-A0A7V9ZK30-F1
#
_entry.id   AF-A0A7V9ZK30-F1
#
_cell.length_a   1.000
_cell.length_b   1.000
_cell.length_c   1.000
_cell.angle_alpha   90.00
_cell.angle_beta   90.00
_cell.angle_gamma   90.00
#
_symmetry.space_group_name_H-M   'P 1'
#
loop_
_entity.id
_entity.type
_entity.pdbx_description
1 polymer ?
#
loop_
_entity_poly.entity_id
_entity_poly.type
_entity_poly.pdbx_seq_one_letter_code
_entity_poly.pdbx_strand_id
1 'polypeptide(L)'
;MKSPLAGKTYRGKRLLFAALAVFALFGAACSSVGPQDFFATQQGSQADQADRLWDLTFGIAVVIFVIVEGLLVFTLFKFRQRPGREASQFHGNTKLEIILTIIPSLILAGIAVPTVQQIFDNSAKAEGSLEVRVIAHQFWWEYQYPDLDVVTANEMHLPVDKPIHL
;
A
#
# COMPACT_ATOMS: atom_id res chain seq x y z
N MET A 1 -23.70 52.71 -15.81
CA MET A 1 -24.31 51.36 -15.92
C MET A 1 -23.50 50.52 -16.91
N LYS A 2 -22.67 49.56 -16.45
CA LYS A 2 -22.22 48.37 -17.20
C LYS A 2 -21.58 47.34 -16.24
N SER A 3 -21.89 46.07 -16.51
CA SER A 3 -21.99 44.88 -15.64
C SER A 3 -20.69 44.21 -15.17
N PRO A 4 -20.67 43.58 -13.97
CA PRO A 4 -19.57 42.73 -13.49
C PRO A 4 -19.90 41.23 -13.64
N LEU A 5 -19.56 40.57 -14.75
CA LEU A 5 -19.86 39.12 -14.92
C LEU A 5 -18.74 38.27 -15.60
N ALA A 6 -17.49 38.75 -15.70
CA ALA A 6 -16.43 38.05 -16.44
C ALA A 6 -15.58 37.05 -15.61
N GLY A 7 -15.85 36.85 -14.31
CA GLY A 7 -14.97 36.06 -13.43
C GLY A 7 -15.29 34.56 -13.29
N LYS A 8 -16.46 34.09 -13.72
CA LYS A 8 -16.97 32.74 -13.39
C LYS A 8 -16.63 31.67 -14.43
N THR A 9 -16.48 32.04 -15.70
CA THR A 9 -16.31 31.11 -16.84
C THR A 9 -14.89 30.57 -16.98
N TYR A 10 -13.87 31.36 -16.63
CA TYR A 10 -12.46 30.94 -16.72
C TYR A 10 -12.04 29.92 -15.66
N ARG A 11 -12.64 29.99 -14.46
CA ARG A 11 -12.31 29.08 -13.36
C ARG A 11 -12.79 27.64 -13.63
N GLY A 12 -13.95 27.49 -14.26
CA GLY A 12 -14.50 26.19 -14.67
C GLY A 12 -13.69 25.50 -15.76
N LYS A 13 -13.23 26.25 -16.78
CA LYS A 13 -12.37 25.71 -17.84
C LYS A 13 -11.01 25.26 -17.30
N ARG A 14 -10.38 26.03 -16.40
CA ARG A 14 -9.10 25.64 -15.75
C ARG A 14 -9.23 24.38 -14.88
N LEU A 15 -10.33 24.25 -14.14
CA LEU A 15 -10.63 23.02 -13.37
C LEU A 15 -10.86 21.81 -14.28
N LEU A 16 -11.54 22.00 -15.41
CA LEU A 16 -11.76 20.93 -16.39
C LEU A 16 -10.45 20.47 -17.05
N PHE A 17 -9.60 21.42 -17.44
CA PHE A 17 -8.27 21.13 -17.99
C PHE A 17 -7.35 20.46 -16.96
N ALA A 18 -7.38 20.89 -15.70
CA ALA A 18 -6.64 20.25 -14.62
C ALA A 18 -7.15 18.81 -14.37
N ALA A 19 -8.47 18.59 -14.36
CA ALA A 19 -9.05 17.27 -14.21
C ALA A 19 -8.69 16.33 -15.39
N LEU A 20 -8.72 16.83 -16.62
CA LEU A 20 -8.31 16.09 -17.82
C LEU A 20 -6.81 15.78 -17.82
N ALA A 21 -5.96 16.71 -17.38
CA ALA A 21 -4.52 16.48 -17.26
C ALA A 21 -4.19 15.45 -16.18
N VAL A 22 -4.89 15.51 -15.04
CA VAL A 22 -4.77 14.53 -13.95
C VAL A 22 -5.26 13.15 -14.43
N PHE A 23 -6.40 13.08 -15.12
CA PHE A 23 -6.92 11.84 -15.69
C PHE A 23 -5.98 11.23 -16.75
N ALA A 24 -5.39 12.06 -17.61
CA ALA A 24 -4.39 11.62 -18.58
C ALA A 24 -3.10 11.11 -17.91
N LEU A 25 -2.66 11.74 -16.81
CA LEU A 25 -1.53 11.27 -16.01
C LEU A 25 -1.82 9.90 -15.39
N PHE A 26 -3.01 9.70 -14.81
CA PHE A 26 -3.42 8.42 -14.24
C PHE A 26 -3.62 7.34 -15.30
N GLY A 27 -4.07 7.70 -16.52
CA GLY A 27 -4.20 6.76 -17.63
C GLY A 27 -2.86 6.26 -18.18
N ALA A 28 -1.80 7.07 -18.10
CA ALA A 28 -0.44 6.67 -18.52
C ALA A 28 0.24 5.70 -17.54
N ALA A 29 -0.30 5.53 -16.33
CA ALA A 29 0.26 4.63 -15.32
C ALA A 29 -0.01 3.13 -15.59
N CYS A 30 -0.82 2.80 -16.60
CA CYS A 30 -1.17 1.43 -16.94
C CYS A 30 -0.42 0.99 -18.22
N SER A 31 0.87 0.66 -18.11
CA SER A 31 1.66 0.10 -19.22
C SER A 31 1.77 -1.42 -19.08
N SER A 32 1.38 -2.17 -20.10
CA SER A 32 1.43 -3.65 -20.12
C SER A 32 2.80 -4.23 -20.53
N VAL A 33 3.79 -3.37 -20.83
CA VAL A 33 5.12 -3.79 -21.29
C VAL A 33 6.09 -3.72 -20.13
N GLY A 34 6.53 -4.89 -19.65
CA GLY A 34 7.43 -5.01 -18.50
C GLY A 34 6.74 -4.64 -17.18
N PRO A 35 5.70 -5.38 -16.75
CA PRO A 35 5.03 -5.12 -15.49
C PRO A 35 6.04 -5.20 -14.34
N GLN A 36 6.46 -4.05 -13.81
CA GLN A 36 7.19 -3.93 -12.54
C GLN A 36 6.21 -4.01 -11.37
N ASP A 37 5.23 -4.89 -11.50
CA ASP A 37 4.24 -5.15 -10.48
C ASP A 37 4.85 -6.18 -9.55
N PHE A 38 5.37 -5.68 -8.43
CA PHE A 38 5.90 -6.51 -7.33
C PHE A 38 4.94 -7.64 -6.93
N PHE A 39 3.63 -7.42 -7.12
CA PHE A 39 2.56 -8.35 -6.76
C PHE A 39 2.02 -9.21 -7.93
N ALA A 40 2.31 -8.89 -9.20
CA ALA A 40 1.68 -9.61 -10.33
C ALA A 40 2.44 -10.86 -10.79
N THR A 41 3.72 -11.00 -10.40
CA THR A 41 4.59 -12.11 -10.85
C THR A 41 4.94 -13.01 -9.67
N GLN A 42 3.92 -13.65 -9.09
CA GLN A 42 4.04 -14.49 -7.90
C GLN A 42 4.35 -15.94 -8.33
N GLN A 43 5.47 -16.49 -7.85
CA GLN A 43 5.89 -17.87 -8.17
C GLN A 43 6.29 -18.68 -6.91
N GLY A 44 6.13 -18.13 -5.71
CA GLY A 44 6.55 -18.77 -4.45
C GLY A 44 5.49 -18.71 -3.36
N SER A 45 5.40 -19.77 -2.55
CA SER A 45 4.42 -19.91 -1.46
C SER A 45 4.50 -18.82 -0.38
N GLN A 46 5.68 -18.23 -0.16
CA GLN A 46 5.88 -17.12 0.77
C GLN A 46 5.41 -15.78 0.20
N ALA A 47 5.47 -15.63 -1.11
CA ALA A 47 4.97 -14.45 -1.80
C ALA A 47 3.43 -14.41 -1.70
N ASP A 48 2.75 -15.54 -1.97
CA ASP A 48 1.29 -15.64 -1.86
C ASP A 48 0.76 -15.29 -0.46
N GLN A 49 1.51 -15.66 0.59
CA GLN A 49 1.12 -15.33 1.97
C GLN A 49 1.29 -13.82 2.25
N ALA A 50 2.39 -13.23 1.80
CA ALA A 50 2.63 -11.80 1.95
C ALA A 50 1.57 -10.97 1.21
N ASP A 51 1.17 -11.41 0.02
CA ASP A 51 0.12 -10.76 -0.78
C ASP A 51 -1.23 -10.77 -0.09
N ARG A 52 -1.61 -11.89 0.56
CA ARG A 52 -2.86 -11.93 1.34
C ARG A 52 -2.86 -10.95 2.51
N LEU A 53 -1.74 -10.81 3.21
CA LEU A 53 -1.61 -9.82 4.28
C LEU A 53 -1.63 -8.38 3.73
N TRP A 54 -1.01 -8.17 2.57
CA TRP A 54 -1.02 -6.90 1.86
C TRP A 54 -2.45 -6.51 1.49
N ASP A 55 -3.21 -7.38 0.83
CA ASP A 55 -4.59 -7.13 0.41
C ASP A 55 -5.50 -6.82 1.61
N LEU A 56 -5.34 -7.57 2.71
CA LEU A 56 -6.07 -7.32 3.94
C LEU A 56 -5.75 -5.93 4.51
N THR A 57 -4.47 -5.61 4.68
CA THR A 57 -4.01 -4.36 5.29
C THR A 57 -4.35 -3.16 4.41
N PHE A 58 -4.14 -3.30 3.10
CA PHE A 58 -4.46 -2.29 2.11
C PHE A 58 -5.97 -2.03 2.05
N GLY A 59 -6.79 -3.08 2.05
CA GLY A 59 -8.25 -2.96 2.11
C GLY A 59 -8.72 -2.18 3.35
N ILE A 60 -8.16 -2.50 4.52
CA ILE A 60 -8.45 -1.75 5.77
C ILE A 60 -8.02 -0.29 5.65
N ALA A 61 -6.81 -0.03 5.12
CA ALA A 61 -6.29 1.32 4.94
C ALA A 61 -7.18 2.16 4.00
N VAL A 62 -7.64 1.58 2.88
CA VAL A 62 -8.55 2.24 1.94
C VAL A 62 -9.88 2.58 2.61
N VAL A 63 -10.46 1.66 3.40
CA VAL A 63 -11.71 1.91 4.13
C VAL A 63 -11.55 3.07 5.11
N ILE A 64 -10.48 3.06 5.92
CA ILE A 64 -10.20 4.13 6.89
C ILE A 64 -9.98 5.45 6.15
N PHE A 65 -9.20 5.45 5.07
CA PHE A 65 -8.94 6.62 4.25
C PHE A 65 -10.24 7.23 3.72
N VAL A 66 -11.12 6.43 3.13
CA VAL A 66 -12.42 6.90 2.60
C VAL A 66 -13.29 7.48 3.72
N ILE A 67 -13.30 6.87 4.90
CA ILE A 67 -14.05 7.40 6.06
C ILE A 67 -13.49 8.75 6.51
N VAL A 68 -12.17 8.84 6.71
CA VAL A 68 -11.51 10.06 7.21
C VAL A 68 -11.63 11.19 6.20
N GLU A 69 -11.29 10.94 4.93
CA GLU A 69 -11.44 11.93 3.86
C GLU A 69 -12.89 12.31 3.63
N GLY A 70 -13.81 11.34 3.68
CA GLY A 70 -15.24 11.59 3.58
C GLY A 70 -15.74 12.53 4.67
N LEU A 71 -15.34 12.30 5.93
CA LEU A 71 -15.66 13.17 7.07
C LEU A 71 -15.01 14.56 6.93
N LEU A 72 -13.76 14.63 6.47
CA LEU A 72 -13.06 15.90 6.24
C LEU A 72 -13.79 16.71 5.16
N VAL A 73 -14.05 16.13 3.99
CA VAL A 73 -14.80 16.76 2.91
C VAL A 73 -16.20 17.18 3.36
N PHE A 74 -16.90 16.31 4.11
CA PHE A 74 -18.21 16.62 4.68
C PHE A 74 -18.15 17.85 5.61
N THR A 75 -17.18 17.89 6.53
CA THR A 75 -17.06 19.02 7.47
C THR A 75 -16.73 20.33 6.76
N LEU A 76 -15.85 20.29 5.75
CA LEU A 76 -15.54 21.46 4.91
C LEU A 76 -16.79 22.04 4.24
N PHE A 77 -17.67 21.20 3.69
CA PHE A 77 -18.89 21.68 3.02
C PHE A 77 -19.98 22.11 4.01
N LYS A 78 -20.20 21.33 5.06
CA LYS A 78 -21.28 21.55 6.04
C LYS A 78 -21.01 22.77 6.93
N PHE A 79 -19.79 22.89 7.44
CA PHE A 79 -19.36 23.92 8.38
C PHE A 79 -18.63 25.10 7.73
N ARG A 80 -18.68 25.22 6.40
CA ARG A 80 -18.16 26.39 5.68
C ARG A 80 -18.70 27.70 6.28
N GLN A 81 -17.81 28.66 6.51
CA GLN A 81 -18.15 29.97 7.07
C GLN A 81 -19.21 30.68 6.21
N ARG A 82 -20.19 31.29 6.88
CA ARG A 82 -21.25 32.11 6.26
C ARG A 82 -21.47 33.37 7.12
N PRO A 83 -21.87 34.50 6.51
CA PRO A 83 -22.22 35.69 7.29
C PRO A 83 -23.30 35.38 8.33
N GLY A 84 -23.10 35.82 9.58
CA GLY A 84 -24.04 35.61 10.68
C GLY A 84 -24.05 34.19 11.29
N ARG A 85 -23.13 33.30 10.90
CA ARG A 85 -22.96 31.99 11.53
C ARG A 85 -21.79 32.02 12.52
N GLU A 86 -22.11 31.83 13.80
CA GLU A 86 -21.11 31.66 14.86
C GLU A 86 -20.77 30.18 15.06
N ALA A 87 -19.52 29.89 15.41
CA ALA A 87 -19.05 28.53 15.65
C ALA A 87 -19.38 28.08 17.08
N SER A 88 -19.94 26.88 17.22
CA SER A 88 -20.19 26.27 18.53
C SER A 88 -18.86 26.08 19.28
N GLN A 89 -18.80 26.54 20.53
CA GLN A 89 -17.62 26.41 21.39
C GLN A 89 -17.76 25.18 22.28
N PHE A 90 -17.05 24.11 21.93
CA PHE A 90 -16.92 22.92 22.76
C PHE A 90 -15.45 22.50 22.79
N HIS A 91 -15.01 21.94 23.91
CA HIS A 91 -13.60 21.58 24.12
C HIS A 91 -13.26 20.15 23.71
N GLY A 92 -14.24 19.25 23.67
CA GLY A 92 -14.00 17.85 23.33
C GLY A 92 -15.22 16.96 23.60
N ASN A 93 -15.04 15.67 23.37
CA ASN A 93 -16.05 14.66 23.65
C ASN A 93 -15.36 13.37 24.10
N THR A 94 -15.37 13.11 25.40
CA THR A 94 -14.71 11.94 26.01
C THR A 94 -15.18 10.62 25.41
N LYS A 95 -16.46 10.50 25.04
CA LYS A 95 -16.97 9.27 24.40
C LYS A 95 -16.34 9.07 23.02
N LEU A 96 -16.18 10.15 22.25
CA LEU A 96 -15.54 10.09 20.92
C LEU A 96 -14.06 9.75 21.05
N GLU A 97 -13.37 10.35 22.02
CA GLU A 97 -11.94 10.10 22.31
C GLU A 97 -11.66 8.64 22.70
N ILE A 98 -12.56 8.03 23.48
CA ILE A 98 -12.47 6.60 23.81
C ILE A 98 -12.68 5.74 22.56
N ILE A 99 -13.72 6.02 21.78
CA ILE A 99 -14.05 5.26 20.57
C ILE A 99 -12.91 5.32 19.55
N LEU A 100 -12.37 6.52 19.29
CA LEU A 100 -11.29 6.72 18.32
C LEU A 100 -9.95 6.11 18.75
N THR A 101 -9.78 5.78 20.03
CA THR A 101 -8.55 5.12 20.52
C THR A 101 -8.72 3.61 20.49
N ILE A 102 -9.88 3.10 20.95
CA ILE A 102 -10.15 1.67 21.01
C ILE A 102 -10.24 1.07 19.60
N ILE A 103 -10.97 1.70 18.68
CA ILE A 103 -11.19 1.12 17.35
C ILE A 103 -9.86 0.91 16.60
N PRO A 104 -8.96 1.90 16.43
CA PRO A 104 -7.67 1.68 15.77
C PRO A 104 -6.79 0.67 16.50
N SER A 105 -6.82 0.66 17.83
CA SER A 105 -6.05 -0.32 18.61
C SER A 105 -6.50 -1.76 18.33
N LEU A 106 -7.82 -2.00 18.25
CA LEU A 106 -8.36 -3.31 17.91
C LEU A 106 -8.05 -3.72 16.48
N ILE A 107 -8.09 -2.79 15.53
CA ILE A 107 -7.72 -3.05 14.14
C ILE A 107 -6.26 -3.50 14.05
N LEU A 108 -5.34 -2.78 14.71
CA LEU A 108 -3.92 -3.15 14.75
C LEU A 108 -3.71 -4.51 15.42
N ALA A 109 -4.39 -4.78 16.53
CA ALA A 109 -4.32 -6.08 17.19
C ALA A 109 -4.80 -7.22 16.28
N GLY A 110 -5.86 -6.99 15.50
CA GLY A 110 -6.38 -7.96 14.53
C GLY A 110 -5.40 -8.28 13.40
N ILE A 111 -4.68 -7.27 12.89
CA ILE A 111 -3.64 -7.45 11.84
C ILE A 111 -2.39 -8.12 12.42
N ALA A 112 -2.05 -7.83 13.68
CA ALA A 112 -0.83 -8.35 14.32
C ALA A 112 -0.84 -9.87 14.44
N VAL A 113 -1.99 -10.51 14.74
CA VAL A 113 -2.09 -11.96 14.93
C VAL A 113 -1.60 -12.76 13.70
N PRO A 114 -2.18 -12.60 12.49
CA PRO A 114 -1.73 -13.35 11.32
C PRO A 114 -0.32 -12.94 10.88
N THR A 115 0.08 -11.68 11.11
CA THR A 115 1.43 -11.20 10.81
C THR A 115 2.48 -11.96 11.64
N VAL A 116 2.26 -12.09 12.95
CA VAL A 116 3.19 -12.79 13.84
C VAL A 116 3.25 -14.28 13.51
N GLN A 117 2.11 -14.91 13.19
CA GLN A 117 2.07 -16.31 12.75
C GLN A 117 2.95 -16.53 11.52
N GLN A 118 2.77 -15.69 10.49
CA GLN A 118 3.54 -15.78 9.24
C GLN A 118 5.04 -15.53 9.45
N ILE A 119 5.44 -14.67 10.39
CA ILE A 119 6.87 -14.48 10.73
C ILE A 119 7.50 -15.78 11.22
N PHE A 120 6.80 -16.53 12.09
CA PHE A 120 7.30 -17.80 12.59
C PHE A 120 7.30 -18.88 11.51
N ASP A 121 6.25 -18.95 10.69
CA ASP A 121 6.14 -19.92 9.59
C ASP A 121 7.24 -19.70 8.54
N ASN A 122 7.57 -18.43 8.23
CA ASN A 122 8.63 -18.08 7.29
C ASN A 122 10.05 -18.36 7.81
N SER A 123 10.21 -18.41 9.14
CA SER A 123 11.52 -18.63 9.77
C SER A 123 11.87 -20.12 9.91
N ALA A 124 10.89 -21.01 9.78
CA ALA A 124 11.10 -22.44 9.89
C ALA A 124 11.86 -23.00 8.67
N LYS A 125 12.98 -23.69 8.91
CA LYS A 125 13.71 -24.39 7.85
C LYS A 125 12.90 -25.61 7.42
N ALA A 126 12.49 -25.65 6.15
CA ALA A 126 11.82 -26.80 5.57
C ALA A 126 12.80 -27.99 5.45
N GLU A 127 12.35 -29.18 5.84
CA GLU A 127 13.09 -30.42 5.64
C GLU A 127 13.27 -30.70 4.14
N GLY A 128 14.44 -31.22 3.75
CA GLY A 128 14.77 -31.52 2.35
C GLY A 128 15.01 -30.29 1.47
N SER A 129 15.24 -29.11 2.08
CA SER A 129 15.58 -27.88 1.35
C SER A 129 16.92 -27.98 0.63
N LEU A 130 17.00 -27.45 -0.59
CA LEU A 130 18.27 -27.25 -1.31
C LEU A 130 19.05 -26.11 -0.64
N GLU A 131 20.28 -26.39 -0.20
CA GLU A 131 21.15 -25.36 0.36
C GLU A 131 21.89 -24.62 -0.76
N VAL A 132 21.77 -23.29 -0.79
CA VAL A 132 22.50 -22.41 -1.71
C VAL A 132 23.20 -21.36 -0.89
N ARG A 133 24.53 -21.30 -0.92
CA ARG A 133 25.28 -20.25 -0.24
C ARG A 133 25.40 -19.04 -1.15
N VAL A 134 24.85 -17.91 -0.71
CA VAL A 134 24.91 -16.65 -1.44
C VAL A 134 26.07 -15.80 -0.90
N ILE A 135 27.00 -15.42 -1.78
CA ILE A 135 28.13 -14.54 -1.44
C ILE A 135 28.01 -13.24 -2.21
N ALA A 136 28.03 -12.12 -1.47
CA ALA A 136 27.96 -10.78 -2.04
C ALA A 136 29.37 -10.26 -2.38
N HIS A 137 29.60 -9.91 -3.64
CA HIS A 137 30.80 -9.22 -4.10
C HIS A 137 30.43 -7.82 -4.63
N GLN A 138 31.39 -6.90 -4.63
CA GLN A 138 31.22 -5.62 -5.32
C GLN A 138 31.63 -5.82 -6.80
N PHE A 139 30.74 -5.76 -7.80
CA PHE A 139 29.30 -5.47 -7.84
C PHE A 139 28.50 -6.65 -8.42
N TRP A 140 28.75 -7.87 -7.93
CA TRP A 140 28.21 -9.10 -8.49
C TRP A 140 27.92 -10.13 -7.39
N TRP A 141 27.12 -11.14 -7.70
CA TRP A 141 26.70 -12.17 -6.75
C TRP A 141 27.25 -13.54 -7.14
N GLU A 142 27.77 -14.29 -6.17
CA GLU A 142 28.17 -15.69 -6.35
C GLU A 142 27.19 -16.61 -5.63
N TYR A 143 26.78 -17.68 -6.30
CA TYR A 143 25.89 -18.70 -5.77
C TYR A 143 26.60 -20.05 -5.76
N GLN A 144 26.79 -20.64 -4.60
CA GLN A 144 27.39 -21.97 -4.44
C GLN A 144 26.32 -22.99 -4.05
N TYR A 145 26.34 -24.16 -4.69
CA TYR A 145 25.46 -25.29 -4.42
C TYR A 145 26.30 -26.43 -3.82
N PRO A 146 26.49 -26.50 -2.47
CA PRO A 146 27.46 -27.40 -1.86
C PRO A 146 27.21 -28.87 -2.15
N ASP A 147 25.92 -29.27 -2.19
CA ASP A 147 25.51 -30.65 -2.45
C ASP A 147 25.75 -31.09 -3.90
N LEU A 148 25.90 -30.13 -4.82
CA LEU A 148 26.06 -30.38 -6.27
C LEU A 148 27.47 -30.05 -6.76
N ASP A 149 28.32 -29.45 -5.92
CA ASP A 149 29.65 -28.94 -6.28
C ASP A 149 29.61 -27.99 -7.49
N VAL A 150 28.58 -27.14 -7.58
CA VAL A 150 28.37 -26.15 -8.64
C VAL A 150 28.48 -24.73 -8.09
N VAL A 151 29.11 -23.83 -8.86
CA VAL A 151 29.20 -22.41 -8.56
C VAL A 151 28.76 -21.60 -9.78
N THR A 152 27.89 -20.62 -9.58
CA THR A 152 27.43 -19.70 -10.62
C THR A 152 27.60 -18.24 -10.21
N ALA A 153 27.63 -17.34 -11.19
CA ALA A 153 27.78 -15.90 -10.98
C ALA A 153 26.59 -15.16 -11.60
N ASN A 154 25.98 -14.23 -10.84
CA ASN A 154 24.82 -13.38 -11.20
C ASN A 154 23.52 -14.10 -11.56
N GLU A 155 23.57 -15.39 -11.91
CA GLU A 155 22.42 -16.21 -12.24
C GLU A 155 22.30 -17.36 -11.25
N MET A 156 21.11 -17.49 -10.66
CA MET A 156 20.75 -18.57 -9.75
C MET A 156 19.68 -19.44 -10.41
N HIS A 157 19.96 -20.74 -10.52
CA HIS A 157 19.02 -21.72 -11.03
C HIS A 157 18.38 -22.49 -9.88
N LEU A 158 17.06 -22.54 -9.87
CA LEU A 158 16.29 -23.19 -8.81
C LEU A 158 15.32 -24.21 -9.43
N PRO A 159 15.21 -25.42 -8.85
CA PRO A 159 14.14 -26.34 -9.22
C PRO A 159 12.78 -25.81 -8.75
N VAL A 160 11.77 -25.92 -9.61
CA VAL A 160 10.38 -25.56 -9.27
C VAL A 160 9.86 -26.53 -8.22
N ASP A 161 8.98 -26.05 -7.33
CA ASP A 161 8.29 -26.83 -6.28
C ASP A 161 9.20 -27.51 -5.24
N LYS A 162 10.46 -27.07 -5.10
CA LYS A 162 11.38 -27.54 -4.05
C LYS A 162 11.67 -26.41 -3.05
N PRO A 163 11.59 -26.67 -1.73
CA PRO A 163 12.03 -25.69 -0.75
C PRO A 163 13.54 -25.43 -0.87
N ILE A 164 13.94 -24.18 -0.66
CA ILE A 164 15.34 -23.73 -0.78
C ILE A 164 15.72 -23.00 0.49
N HIS A 165 16.98 -23.14 0.89
CA HIS A 165 17.58 -22.42 2.01
C HIS A 165 18.80 -21.65 1.49
N LEU A 166 18.75 -20.32 1.64
CA LEU A 166 19.78 -19.38 1.22
C LEU A 166 20.65 -18.94 2.41
#